data_AF-A0AAV1IU41-F1
#
_entry.id   AF-A0AAV1IU41-F1
#
_cell.length_a   1.000
_cell.length_b   1.000
_cell.length_c   1.000
_cell.angle_alpha   90.00
_cell.angle_beta   90.00
_cell.angle_gamma   90.00
#
_symmetry.space_group_name_H-M   'P 1'
#
loop_
_entity.id
_entity.type
_entity.pdbx_description
1 polymer ?
#
loop_
_entity_poly.entity_id
_entity_poly.type
_entity_poly.pdbx_seq_one_letter_code
_entity_poly.pdbx_strand_id
1 'polypeptide(L)'
;MITDKPDPSRKLYSSLWLLSSHNENYKCLVQTCLAKWQQVLTDIIQSGINEHIFRVVDTKRIARQLDAMLWGYSEYLSNPVSEDIVQNAKGDIDDFIQKNLLIIK
;
A
#
# COMPACT_ATOMS: atom_id res chain seq x y z
N MET A 1 3.75 15.27 -8.53
CA MET A 1 4.70 16.31 -8.06
C MET A 1 4.85 16.15 -6.56
N ILE A 2 6.06 15.87 -6.08
CA ILE A 2 6.40 16.02 -4.66
C ILE A 2 6.43 17.53 -4.40
N THR A 3 5.67 18.00 -3.42
CA THR A 3 5.54 19.43 -3.11
C THR A 3 6.24 19.69 -1.79
N ASP A 4 6.93 20.82 -1.67
CA ASP A 4 7.59 21.24 -0.41
C ASP A 4 6.61 21.63 0.70
N LYS A 5 5.29 21.67 0.40
CA LYS A 5 4.28 21.92 1.42
C LYS A 5 4.07 20.68 2.28
N PRO A 6 3.97 20.82 3.62
CA PRO A 6 3.63 19.71 4.50
C PRO A 6 2.34 19.05 4.03
N ASP A 7 2.36 17.73 3.84
CA ASP A 7 1.14 16.95 3.60
C ASP A 7 0.38 16.82 4.93
N PRO A 8 -0.76 17.51 5.10
CA PRO A 8 -1.51 17.48 6.35
C PRO A 8 -2.08 16.08 6.64
N SER A 9 -2.40 15.31 5.60
CA SER A 9 -2.91 13.94 5.74
C SER A 9 -1.84 13.03 6.30
N ARG A 10 -0.61 13.17 5.79
CA ARG A 10 0.57 12.45 6.28
C ARG A 10 0.89 12.79 7.73
N LYS A 11 0.82 14.07 8.12
CA LYS A 11 1.04 14.49 9.51
C LYS A 11 -0.02 13.92 10.46
N LEU A 12 -1.28 13.91 10.05
CA LEU A 12 -2.37 13.30 10.81
C LEU A 12 -2.15 11.79 10.96
N TYR A 13 -1.72 11.15 9.89
CA TYR A 13 -1.42 9.72 9.85
C TYR A 13 -0.32 9.33 10.85
N SER A 14 0.84 10.00 10.80
CA SER A 14 1.94 9.75 11.74
C SER A 14 1.54 10.03 13.20
N SER A 15 0.71 11.04 13.42
CA SER A 15 0.20 11.38 14.76
C SER A 15 -0.75 10.30 15.29
N LEU A 16 -1.61 9.75 14.42
CA LEU A 16 -2.52 8.65 14.77
C LEU A 16 -1.74 7.39 15.20
N TRP A 17 -0.64 7.05 14.52
CA TRP A 17 0.23 5.95 14.91
C TRP A 17 0.81 6.14 16.31
N LEU A 18 1.35 7.33 16.60
CA LEU A 18 1.89 7.63 17.93
C LEU A 18 0.81 7.60 19.03
N LEU A 19 -0.40 8.08 18.74
CA LEU A 19 -1.48 8.03 19.72
C LEU A 19 -1.97 6.60 19.96
N SER A 20 -1.95 5.76 18.93
CA SER A 20 -2.39 4.36 19.03
C SER A 20 -1.53 3.49 19.94
N SER A 21 -0.27 3.84 20.18
CA SER A 21 0.61 3.09 21.10
C SER A 21 0.25 3.27 22.57
N HIS A 22 -0.58 4.28 22.90
CA HIS A 22 -0.89 4.64 24.28
C HIS A 22 -2.40 4.80 24.56
N ASN A 23 -3.26 4.71 23.54
CA ASN A 23 -4.70 4.93 23.67
C ASN A 23 -5.52 3.92 22.86
N GLU A 24 -6.35 3.15 23.55
CA GLU A 24 -7.14 2.06 22.94
C GLU A 24 -8.16 2.53 21.90
N ASN A 25 -8.72 3.73 22.03
CA ASN A 25 -9.65 4.26 21.02
C ASN A 25 -8.91 4.53 19.71
N TYR A 26 -7.71 5.13 19.78
CA TYR A 26 -6.88 5.36 18.60
C TYR A 26 -6.31 4.07 18.02
N LYS A 27 -6.02 3.07 18.86
CA LYS A 27 -5.64 1.72 18.41
C LYS A 27 -6.76 1.02 17.64
N CYS A 28 -7.98 1.08 18.15
CA CYS A 28 -9.16 0.55 17.45
C CYS A 28 -9.38 1.26 16.10
N LEU A 29 -9.19 2.58 16.07
CA LEU A 29 -9.27 3.36 14.83
C LEU A 29 -8.21 2.92 13.80
N VAL A 30 -6.94 2.79 14.22
CA VAL A 30 -5.86 2.30 13.34
C VAL A 30 -6.19 0.91 12.79
N GLN A 31 -6.60 -0.02 13.65
CA GLN A 31 -6.97 -1.37 13.23
C GLN A 31 -8.12 -1.37 12.22
N THR A 32 -9.12 -0.51 12.42
CA THR A 32 -10.23 -0.35 11.49
C THR A 32 -9.76 0.19 10.13
N CYS A 33 -8.87 1.19 10.13
CA CYS A 33 -8.30 1.73 8.90
C CYS A 33 -7.50 0.67 8.13
N LEU A 34 -6.63 -0.09 8.82
CA LEU A 34 -5.85 -1.16 8.22
C LEU A 34 -6.73 -2.28 7.66
N ALA A 35 -7.77 -2.67 8.39
CA ALA A 35 -8.70 -3.69 7.92
C ALA A 35 -9.46 -3.25 6.66
N LYS A 36 -9.94 -2.00 6.62
CA LYS A 36 -10.60 -1.43 5.43
C LYS A 36 -9.65 -1.34 4.25
N TRP A 37 -8.43 -0.89 4.47
CA TRP A 37 -7.41 -0.83 3.43
C TRP A 37 -7.10 -2.21 2.84
N GLN A 38 -6.91 -3.20 3.71
CA GLN A 38 -6.67 -4.58 3.27
C GLN A 38 -7.86 -5.15 2.48
N GLN A 39 -9.08 -4.82 2.89
CA GLN A 39 -10.29 -5.21 2.16
C GLN A 39 -10.31 -4.61 0.75
N VAL A 40 -10.04 -3.30 0.63
CA VAL A 40 -9.97 -2.61 -0.67
C VAL A 40 -8.95 -3.26 -1.61
N LEU A 41 -7.73 -3.55 -1.13
CA LEU A 41 -6.72 -4.23 -1.96
C LEU A 41 -7.18 -5.62 -2.41
N THR A 42 -7.81 -6.37 -1.52
CA THR A 42 -8.35 -7.70 -1.84
C THR A 42 -9.45 -7.61 -2.89
N ASP A 43 -10.35 -6.64 -2.77
CA ASP A 43 -11.47 -6.44 -3.69
C ASP A 43 -11.00 -6.01 -5.08
N ILE A 44 -9.98 -5.14 -5.17
CA ILE A 44 -9.36 -4.75 -6.45
C ILE A 44 -8.79 -5.99 -7.16
N ILE A 45 -8.03 -6.82 -6.44
CA ILE A 45 -7.46 -8.03 -7.03
C ILE A 45 -8.57 -9.00 -7.46
N GLN A 46 -9.61 -9.16 -6.63
CA GLN A 46 -10.74 -10.02 -6.96
C GLN A 46 -11.51 -9.53 -8.20
N SER A 47 -11.69 -8.20 -8.35
CA SER A 47 -12.30 -7.63 -9.55
C SER A 47 -11.49 -7.96 -10.80
N GLY A 48 -10.17 -7.78 -10.75
CA GLY A 48 -9.29 -8.12 -11.88
C GLY A 48 -9.32 -9.61 -12.25
N ILE A 49 -9.51 -10.50 -11.28
CA ILE A 49 -9.74 -11.95 -11.54
C ILE A 49 -11.08 -12.17 -12.25
N ASN A 50 -12.14 -11.53 -11.77
CA ASN A 50 -13.49 -11.65 -12.34
C ASN A 50 -13.54 -11.11 -13.78
N GLU A 51 -12.75 -10.07 -14.08
CA GLU A 51 -12.60 -9.47 -15.41
C GLU A 51 -11.60 -10.22 -16.30
N HIS A 52 -11.01 -11.32 -15.82
CA HIS A 52 -10.00 -12.11 -16.53
C HIS A 52 -8.75 -11.33 -16.96
N ILE A 53 -8.41 -10.26 -16.24
CA ILE A 53 -7.16 -9.50 -16.41
C ILE A 53 -6.07 -10.10 -15.51
N PHE A 54 -6.46 -10.50 -14.30
CA PHE A 54 -5.58 -11.16 -13.34
C PHE A 54 -5.81 -12.67 -13.31
N ARG A 55 -4.75 -13.42 -13.06
CA ARG A 55 -4.81 -14.86 -12.86
C ARG A 55 -5.48 -15.19 -11.52
N VAL A 56 -6.10 -16.35 -11.42
CA VAL A 56 -6.70 -16.83 -10.17
C VAL A 56 -5.60 -17.08 -9.13
N VAL A 57 -5.65 -16.37 -8.01
CA VAL A 57 -4.66 -16.42 -6.91
C VAL A 57 -5.35 -16.36 -5.55
N ASP A 58 -4.59 -16.63 -4.47
CA ASP A 58 -4.99 -16.25 -3.12
C ASP A 58 -4.94 -14.72 -2.99
N THR A 59 -6.09 -14.07 -3.20
CA THR A 59 -6.25 -12.61 -3.21
C THR A 59 -5.80 -11.98 -1.89
N LYS A 60 -6.13 -12.60 -0.75
CA LYS A 60 -5.74 -12.11 0.57
C LYS A 60 -4.23 -12.16 0.76
N ARG A 61 -3.57 -13.23 0.30
CA ARG A 61 -2.10 -13.34 0.36
C ARG A 61 -1.43 -12.28 -0.50
N ILE A 62 -1.85 -12.14 -1.76
CA ILE A 62 -1.24 -11.15 -2.67
C ILE A 62 -1.48 -9.73 -2.16
N ALA A 63 -2.68 -9.42 -1.67
CA ALA A 63 -2.98 -8.13 -1.07
C ALA A 63 -2.03 -7.81 0.11
N ARG A 64 -1.78 -8.76 1.02
CA ARG A 64 -0.84 -8.55 2.14
C ARG A 64 0.60 -8.29 1.67
N GLN A 65 1.05 -9.01 0.65
CA GLN A 65 2.40 -8.84 0.11
C GLN A 65 2.57 -7.49 -0.59
N LEU A 66 1.57 -7.11 -1.39
CA LEU A 66 1.52 -5.80 -2.04
C LEU A 66 1.45 -4.68 -1.00
N ASP A 67 0.60 -4.81 0.01
CA ASP A 67 0.48 -3.85 1.11
C ASP A 67 1.83 -3.63 1.81
N ALA A 68 2.49 -4.71 2.24
CA ALA A 68 3.80 -4.62 2.90
C ALA A 68 4.87 -3.93 2.04
N MET A 69 4.84 -4.14 0.72
CA MET A 69 5.76 -3.48 -0.21
C MET A 69 5.43 -2.00 -0.40
N LEU A 70 4.16 -1.65 -0.56
CA LEU A 70 3.70 -0.26 -0.63
C LEU A 70 4.06 0.51 0.64
N TRP A 71 3.92 -0.14 1.80
CA TRP A 71 4.37 0.38 3.08
C TRP A 71 5.88 0.59 3.16
N GLY A 72 6.67 -0.38 2.73
CA GLY A 72 8.13 -0.23 2.72
C GLY A 72 8.58 0.95 1.87
N TYR A 73 8.05 1.07 0.65
CA TYR A 73 8.39 2.19 -0.22
C TYR A 73 7.83 3.52 0.26
N SER A 74 6.65 3.56 0.88
CA SER A 74 6.10 4.82 1.38
C SER A 74 7.06 5.46 2.39
N GLU A 75 7.67 4.68 3.28
CA GLU A 75 8.68 5.14 4.24
C GLU A 75 9.96 5.65 3.55
N TYR A 76 10.48 4.94 2.55
CA TYR A 76 11.65 5.42 1.78
C TYR A 76 11.37 6.74 1.05
N LEU A 77 10.18 6.86 0.44
CA LEU A 77 9.76 8.02 -0.34
C LEU A 77 9.30 9.21 0.52
N SER A 78 9.36 9.08 1.85
CA SER A 78 8.91 10.08 2.81
C SER A 78 9.85 11.26 2.98
N ASN A 79 11.10 11.06 2.59
CA ASN A 79 12.17 12.03 2.71
C ASN A 79 12.55 12.56 1.32
N PRO A 80 13.33 13.64 1.20
CA PRO A 80 13.93 14.01 -0.06
C PRO A 80 14.70 12.81 -0.62
N VAL A 81 14.21 12.25 -1.72
CA VAL A 81 14.76 11.06 -2.38
C VAL A 81 15.24 11.42 -3.77
N SER A 82 16.29 10.74 -4.24
CA SER A 82 16.70 10.83 -5.64
C SER A 82 15.61 10.28 -6.55
N GLU A 83 15.59 10.76 -7.80
CA GLU A 83 14.67 10.26 -8.82
C GLU A 83 14.82 8.74 -9.03
N ASP A 84 16.04 8.22 -8.92
CA ASP A 84 16.34 6.78 -9.03
C ASP A 84 15.57 5.94 -8.01
N ILE A 85 15.42 6.40 -6.76
CA ILE A 85 14.66 5.66 -5.73
C ILE A 85 13.18 5.59 -6.09
N VAL A 86 12.62 6.68 -6.63
CA VAL A 86 11.24 6.73 -7.09
C VAL A 86 11.03 5.75 -8.26
N GLN A 87 11.97 5.70 -9.20
CA GLN A 87 11.89 4.79 -10.35
C GLN A 87 12.04 3.33 -9.93
N ASN A 88 12.96 3.01 -9.02
CA ASN A 88 13.11 1.66 -8.49
C ASN A 88 11.83 1.20 -7.77
N ALA A 89 11.26 2.04 -6.90
CA ALA A 89 10.00 1.72 -6.23
C ALA A 89 8.86 1.40 -7.20
N LYS A 90 8.72 2.20 -8.27
CA LYS A 90 7.73 1.93 -9.33
C LYS A 90 8.03 0.61 -10.05
N GLY A 91 9.28 0.41 -10.47
CA GLY A 91 9.70 -0.79 -11.17
C GLY A 91 9.46 -2.06 -10.36
N ASP A 92 9.76 -2.03 -9.06
CA ASP A 92 9.56 -3.16 -8.16
C ASP A 92 8.06 -3.47 -7.95
N ILE A 93 7.22 -2.43 -7.83
CA ILE A 93 5.76 -2.60 -7.74
C ILE A 93 5.19 -3.17 -9.05
N ASP A 94 5.62 -2.63 -10.19
CA ASP A 94 5.17 -3.07 -11.52
C ASP A 94 5.61 -4.52 -11.79
N ASP A 95 6.87 -4.86 -11.50
CA ASP A 95 7.41 -6.21 -11.63
C ASP A 95 6.65 -7.20 -10.74
N PHE A 96 6.36 -6.80 -9.49
CA PHE A 96 5.54 -7.61 -8.59
C PHE A 96 4.15 -7.87 -9.18
N ILE A 97 3.45 -6.83 -9.65
CA ILE A 97 2.11 -6.98 -10.27
C ILE A 97 2.19 -7.86 -11.51
N GLN A 98 3.16 -7.64 -12.38
CA GLN A 98 3.34 -8.39 -13.62
C GLN A 98 3.59 -9.87 -13.36
N LYS A 99 4.50 -10.19 -12.43
CA LYS A 99 4.86 -11.58 -12.11
C LYS A 99 3.85 -12.28 -11.21
N ASN A 100 3.08 -11.54 -10.40
CA ASN A 100 2.23 -12.12 -9.37
C ASN A 100 0.73 -12.07 -9.65
N LEU A 101 0.27 -11.16 -10.51
CA LEU A 101 -1.16 -10.93 -10.78
C LEU A 101 -1.53 -11.08 -12.24
N LEU A 102 -0.76 -10.50 -13.17
CA LEU A 102 -1.14 -10.49 -14.58
C LEU A 102 -1.13 -11.90 -15.17
N ILE A 103 -2.08 -12.15 -16.07
CA ILE A 103 -2.03 -13.31 -16.95
C ILE A 103 -0.90 -13.08 -17.95
N ILE A 104 0.10 -13.96 -17.96
CA ILE A 104 1.17 -13.94 -18.96
C ILE A 104 0.51 -14.29 -20.29
N LYS A 105 0.59 -13.39 -21.27
CA LYS A 105 0.24 -13.68 -22.67
C LYS A 105 1.39 -14.40 -23.35
#